data_AF-A0A947DK75-F1
#
_entry.id   AF-A0A947DK75-F1
#
_cell.length_a   1.000
_cell.length_b   1.000
_cell.length_c   1.000
_cell.angle_alpha   90.00
_cell.angle_beta   90.00
_cell.angle_gamma   90.00
#
_symmetry.space_group_name_H-M   'P 1'
#
loop_
_entity.id
_entity.type
_entity.pdbx_description
1 polymer ?
#
loop_
_entity_poly.entity_id
_entity_poly.type
_entity_poly.pdbx_seq_one_letter_code
_entity_poly.pdbx_strand_id
1 'polypeptide(L)'
;MGQNYRRFLRRQGWSIPVLVAIALFAFHAISTLVFSVLGLAPSSPQWGLTIILGSFLAFAGAAAGLHTLKPFPLRLTGLISGMSSLAILGFYSFGQLSGQNPKWAVVGAVVGAIIGAGFGFWAARQSGIWQSAIALCGGLCAYGVAFGVGTWVPAAIKVGRWDIALVLGLLTGLYLWFTRRALGWAYRQFLT
;
A
#
# COMPACT_ATOMS: atom_id res chain seq x y z
N MET A 1 5.75 -9.03 39.48
CA MET A 1 5.50 -9.39 38.06
C MET A 1 4.09 -9.04 37.53
N GLY A 2 3.04 -8.90 38.35
CA GLY A 2 1.66 -8.72 37.86
C GLY A 2 1.27 -7.35 37.26
N GLN A 3 1.98 -6.25 37.55
CA GLN A 3 1.62 -4.91 37.03
C GLN A 3 2.06 -4.68 35.58
N ASN A 4 3.20 -5.25 35.16
CA ASN A 4 3.68 -5.14 33.77
C ASN A 4 2.83 -5.99 32.81
N TYR A 5 2.34 -7.15 33.25
CA TYR A 5 1.49 -8.02 32.45
C TYR A 5 0.12 -7.38 32.13
N ARG A 6 -0.49 -6.67 33.09
CA ARG A 6 -1.76 -5.94 32.86
C ARG A 6 -1.59 -4.72 31.95
N ARG A 7 -0.44 -4.02 32.00
CA ARG A 7 -0.14 -2.92 31.07
C ARG A 7 0.14 -3.42 29.66
N PHE A 8 0.77 -4.58 29.51
CA PHE A 8 0.98 -5.25 28.22
C PHE A 8 -0.36 -5.66 27.60
N LEU A 9 -1.23 -6.35 28.36
CA LEU A 9 -2.57 -6.74 27.91
C LEU A 9 -3.48 -5.54 27.59
N ARG A 10 -3.42 -4.44 28.36
CA ARG A 10 -4.18 -3.21 28.05
C ARG A 10 -3.68 -2.50 26.79
N ARG A 11 -2.36 -2.44 26.56
CA ARG A 11 -1.82 -1.88 25.30
C ARG A 11 -2.18 -2.76 24.10
N GLN A 12 -2.11 -4.08 24.25
CA GLN A 12 -2.39 -5.05 23.19
C GLN A 12 -3.89 -5.07 22.81
N GLY A 13 -4.81 -4.91 23.78
CA GLY A 13 -6.25 -4.85 23.54
C GLY A 13 -6.72 -3.67 22.68
N TRP A 14 -6.05 -2.51 22.75
CA TRP A 14 -6.36 -1.34 21.92
C TRP A 14 -5.66 -1.37 20.56
N SER A 15 -4.60 -2.17 20.41
CA SER A 15 -3.80 -2.22 19.18
C SER A 15 -4.53 -2.93 18.05
N ILE A 16 -5.26 -4.00 18.36
CA ILE A 16 -5.99 -4.81 17.40
C ILE A 16 -7.08 -4.01 16.67
N PRO A 17 -8.03 -3.35 17.36
CA PRO A 17 -9.07 -2.59 16.67
C PRO A 17 -8.50 -1.44 15.83
N VAL A 18 -7.40 -0.82 16.27
CA VAL A 18 -6.72 0.23 15.51
C VAL A 18 -6.11 -0.32 14.22
N LEU A 19 -5.38 -1.45 14.28
CA LEU A 19 -4.81 -2.08 13.09
C LEU A 19 -5.89 -2.55 12.12
N VAL A 20 -6.99 -3.11 12.65
CA VAL A 20 -8.15 -3.52 11.84
C VAL A 20 -8.79 -2.30 11.17
N ALA A 21 -9.00 -1.20 11.91
CA ALA A 21 -9.56 0.03 11.35
C ALA A 21 -8.66 0.60 10.24
N ILE A 22 -7.34 0.64 10.46
CA ILE A 22 -6.36 1.07 9.44
C ILE A 22 -6.43 0.16 8.21
N ALA A 23 -6.45 -1.16 8.41
CA ALA A 23 -6.50 -2.12 7.30
C ALA A 23 -7.80 -1.99 6.50
N LEU A 24 -8.95 -1.87 7.15
CA LEU A 24 -10.25 -1.69 6.49
C LEU A 24 -10.31 -0.36 5.74
N PHE A 25 -9.82 0.72 6.35
CA PHE A 25 -9.79 2.03 5.72
C PHE A 25 -8.86 2.06 4.51
N ALA A 26 -7.64 1.52 4.65
CA ALA A 26 -6.68 1.41 3.54
C ALA A 26 -7.23 0.52 2.42
N PHE A 27 -7.83 -0.63 2.76
CA PHE A 27 -8.45 -1.53 1.79
C PHE A 27 -9.59 -0.83 1.04
N HIS A 28 -10.46 -0.10 1.74
CA HIS A 28 -11.55 0.65 1.13
C HIS A 28 -11.02 1.75 0.20
N ALA A 29 -10.05 2.54 0.65
CA ALA A 29 -9.43 3.60 -0.16
C ALA A 29 -8.76 3.02 -1.42
N ILE A 30 -7.93 1.98 -1.26
CA ILE A 30 -7.22 1.33 -2.37
C ILE A 30 -8.23 0.70 -3.35
N SER A 31 -9.25 -0.02 -2.85
CA SER A 31 -10.25 -0.63 -3.71
C SER A 31 -11.00 0.42 -4.53
N THR A 32 -11.41 1.52 -3.89
CA THR A 32 -12.10 2.62 -4.56
C THR A 32 -11.24 3.25 -5.65
N LEU A 33 -9.95 3.49 -5.36
CA LEU A 33 -8.99 4.04 -6.31
C LEU A 33 -8.65 3.08 -7.47
N VAL A 34 -8.53 1.78 -7.18
CA VAL A 34 -8.24 0.79 -8.21
C VAL A 34 -9.47 0.58 -9.11
N PHE A 35 -10.68 0.49 -8.55
CA PHE A 35 -11.90 0.36 -9.34
C PHE A 35 -12.22 1.61 -10.16
N SER A 36 -11.95 2.81 -9.64
CA SER A 36 -12.15 4.04 -10.43
C SER A 36 -11.25 4.10 -11.66
N VAL A 37 -10.08 3.47 -11.58
CA VAL A 37 -9.08 3.45 -12.64
C VAL A 37 -9.27 2.29 -13.63
N LEU A 38 -9.80 1.15 -13.18
CA LEU A 38 -10.02 -0.03 -14.04
C LEU A 38 -11.01 0.21 -15.18
N GLY A 39 -11.89 1.20 -15.06
CA GLY A 39 -12.82 1.60 -16.12
C GLY A 39 -12.23 2.56 -17.16
N LEU A 40 -11.01 3.06 -16.97
CA LEU A 40 -10.41 4.07 -17.84
C LEU A 40 -9.68 3.42 -19.01
N ALA A 41 -10.01 3.87 -20.23
CA ALA A 41 -9.27 3.49 -21.42
C ALA A 41 -7.91 4.21 -21.47
N PRO A 42 -6.86 3.61 -22.06
CA PRO A 42 -5.56 4.27 -22.29
C PRO A 42 -5.65 5.57 -23.09
N SER A 43 -6.69 5.73 -23.90
CA SER A 43 -6.97 6.94 -24.69
C SER A 43 -7.64 8.05 -23.88
N SER A 44 -8.03 7.81 -22.63
CA SER A 44 -8.70 8.81 -21.80
C SER A 44 -7.74 9.89 -21.29
N PRO A 45 -8.16 11.16 -21.20
CA PRO A 45 -7.33 12.23 -20.62
C PRO A 45 -6.90 11.99 -19.18
N GLN A 46 -7.63 11.14 -18.45
CA GLN A 46 -7.39 10.81 -17.05
C GLN A 46 -6.40 9.65 -16.88
N TRP A 47 -5.93 9.04 -17.96
CA TRP A 47 -4.98 7.92 -17.92
C TRP A 47 -3.65 8.27 -17.21
N GLY A 48 -3.25 9.54 -17.24
CA GLY A 48 -2.10 10.00 -16.47
C GLY A 48 -2.24 9.75 -14.96
N LEU A 49 -3.45 9.86 -14.41
CA LEU A 49 -3.72 9.61 -12.98
C LEU A 49 -3.61 8.12 -12.65
N THR A 50 -4.07 7.26 -13.57
CA THR A 50 -3.90 5.80 -13.48
C THR A 50 -2.43 5.42 -13.33
N ILE A 51 -1.57 6.00 -14.17
CA ILE A 51 -0.12 5.73 -14.15
C ILE A 51 0.49 6.21 -12.84
N ILE A 52 0.14 7.42 -12.38
CA ILE A 52 0.66 7.98 -11.13
C ILE A 52 0.23 7.11 -9.93
N LEU A 53 -1.07 6.78 -9.85
CA LEU A 53 -1.60 5.93 -8.79
C LEU A 53 -0.94 4.55 -8.80
N GLY A 54 -0.88 3.91 -9.98
CA GLY A 54 -0.26 2.61 -10.17
C GLY A 54 1.21 2.62 -9.77
N SER A 55 1.93 3.70 -10.08
CA SER A 55 3.33 3.89 -9.67
C SER A 55 3.46 3.95 -8.15
N PHE A 56 2.64 4.75 -7.46
CA PHE A 56 2.68 4.82 -6.00
C PHE A 56 2.34 3.50 -5.33
N LEU A 57 1.32 2.80 -5.84
CA LEU A 57 0.94 1.46 -5.36
C LEU A 57 2.08 0.45 -5.58
N ALA A 58 2.73 0.50 -6.75
CA ALA A 58 3.85 -0.35 -7.12
C ALA A 58 5.07 -0.11 -6.21
N PHE A 59 5.43 1.14 -5.96
CA PHE A 59 6.52 1.51 -5.07
C PHE A 59 6.22 1.15 -3.61
N ALA A 60 4.98 1.39 -3.14
CA ALA A 60 4.54 0.99 -1.80
C ALA A 60 4.65 -0.52 -1.58
N GLY A 61 4.06 -1.28 -2.51
CA GLY A 61 4.03 -2.73 -2.46
C GLY A 61 5.42 -3.35 -2.57
N ALA A 62 6.25 -2.84 -3.48
CA ALA A 62 7.63 -3.27 -3.63
C ALA A 62 8.47 -2.95 -2.39
N ALA A 63 8.35 -1.74 -1.82
CA ALA A 63 9.08 -1.36 -0.61
C ALA A 63 8.73 -2.25 0.58
N ALA A 64 7.44 -2.57 0.76
CA ALA A 64 6.97 -3.46 1.82
C ALA A 64 7.42 -4.92 1.61
N GLY A 65 7.44 -5.39 0.35
CA GLY A 65 7.98 -6.71 0.01
C GLY A 65 9.49 -6.79 0.23
N LEU A 66 10.24 -5.79 -0.24
CA LEU A 66 11.71 -5.70 -0.13
C LEU A 66 12.19 -5.51 1.31
N HIS A 67 11.38 -4.88 2.18
CA HIS A 67 11.64 -4.80 3.63
C HIS A 67 11.89 -6.18 4.27
N THR A 68 11.35 -7.25 3.69
CA THR A 68 11.57 -8.62 4.19
C THR A 68 12.91 -9.23 3.78
N LEU A 69 13.66 -8.59 2.88
CA LEU A 69 14.97 -9.05 2.42
C LEU A 69 16.08 -8.41 3.26
N LYS A 70 16.98 -9.24 3.79
CA LYS A 70 17.97 -8.89 4.82
C LYS A 70 19.07 -7.86 4.46
N PRO A 71 19.34 -7.41 3.22
CA PRO A 71 20.31 -6.32 3.04
C PRO A 71 19.67 -4.92 3.08
N PHE A 72 18.34 -4.77 3.12
CA PHE A 72 17.73 -3.45 2.98
C PHE A 72 17.71 -2.65 4.30
N PRO A 73 18.18 -1.39 4.30
CA PRO A 73 18.10 -0.53 5.47
C PRO A 73 16.64 -0.23 5.81
N LEU A 74 16.20 -0.73 6.98
CA LEU A 74 14.84 -0.57 7.56
C LEU A 74 14.30 0.87 7.44
N ARG A 75 15.19 1.87 7.59
CA ARG A 75 14.86 3.30 7.49
C ARG A 75 14.37 3.72 6.11
N LEU A 76 15.01 3.25 5.04
CA LEU A 76 14.63 3.62 3.67
C LEU A 76 13.32 2.95 3.28
N THR A 77 13.14 1.67 3.62
CA THR A 77 11.90 0.95 3.35
C THR A 77 10.71 1.49 4.14
N GLY A 78 10.92 1.88 5.41
CA GLY A 78 9.89 2.53 6.22
C GLY A 78 9.53 3.94 5.70
N LEU A 79 10.53 4.69 5.24
CA LEU A 79 10.33 6.00 4.62
C LEU A 79 9.56 5.88 3.30
N ILE A 80 9.97 5.01 2.39
CA ILE A 80 9.30 4.81 1.10
C ILE A 80 7.89 4.27 1.30
N SER A 81 7.69 3.29 2.19
CA SER A 81 6.36 2.74 2.48
C SER A 81 5.45 3.77 3.15
N GLY A 82 5.97 4.56 4.09
CA GLY A 82 5.22 5.63 4.76
C GLY A 82 4.83 6.73 3.79
N MET A 83 5.79 7.21 2.98
CA MET A 83 5.56 8.18 1.91
C MET A 83 4.47 7.71 0.96
N SER A 84 4.60 6.51 0.43
CA SER A 84 3.70 6.00 -0.60
C SER A 84 2.31 5.69 -0.05
N SER A 85 2.20 5.11 1.15
CA SER A 85 0.89 4.85 1.78
C SER A 85 0.14 6.15 2.12
N LEU A 86 0.80 7.13 2.72
CA LEU A 86 0.16 8.42 2.99
C LEU A 86 -0.05 9.26 1.73
N ALA A 87 0.76 9.09 0.68
CA ALA A 87 0.49 9.69 -0.62
C ALA A 87 -0.81 9.15 -1.22
N ILE A 88 -1.05 7.83 -1.17
CA ILE A 88 -2.27 7.20 -1.68
C ILE A 88 -3.49 7.67 -0.86
N LEU A 89 -3.37 7.69 0.47
CA LEU A 89 -4.41 8.19 1.36
C LEU A 89 -4.71 9.68 1.15
N GLY A 90 -3.67 10.51 1.02
CA GLY A 90 -3.81 11.92 0.71
C GLY A 90 -4.46 12.16 -0.65
N PHE A 91 -4.08 11.37 -1.66
CA PHE A 91 -4.72 11.38 -2.98
C PHE A 91 -6.21 11.08 -2.88
N TYR A 92 -6.59 10.04 -2.13
CA TYR A 92 -7.99 9.67 -1.91
C TYR A 92 -8.76 10.75 -1.15
N SER A 93 -8.27 11.18 0.01
CA SER A 93 -8.99 12.11 0.89
C SER A 93 -9.18 13.48 0.25
N PHE A 94 -8.13 14.06 -0.35
CA PHE A 94 -8.26 15.34 -1.05
C PHE A 94 -9.01 15.20 -2.37
N GLY A 95 -8.92 14.06 -3.06
CA GLY A 95 -9.72 13.77 -4.25
C GLY A 95 -11.22 13.75 -3.95
N GLN A 96 -11.64 13.14 -2.85
CA GLN A 96 -13.03 13.11 -2.41
C GLN A 96 -13.53 14.50 -1.98
N LEU A 97 -12.73 15.23 -1.18
CA LEU A 97 -13.10 16.57 -0.70
C LEU A 97 -13.22 17.63 -1.80
N SER A 98 -12.48 17.47 -2.90
CA SER A 98 -12.42 18.44 -3.99
C SER A 98 -13.38 18.17 -5.16
N GLY A 99 -14.29 17.21 -5.00
CA GLY A 99 -15.24 16.84 -6.06
C GLY A 99 -14.55 16.22 -7.28
N GLN A 100 -13.56 15.34 -7.06
CA GLN A 100 -12.81 14.63 -8.11
C GLN A 100 -11.92 15.53 -8.99
N ASN A 101 -11.54 16.71 -8.50
CA ASN A 101 -10.60 17.55 -9.20
C ASN A 101 -9.17 16.95 -9.16
N PRO A 102 -8.55 16.67 -10.32
CA PRO A 102 -7.27 15.97 -10.37
C PRO A 102 -6.12 16.77 -9.75
N LYS A 103 -6.19 18.11 -9.84
CA LYS A 103 -5.18 19.00 -9.25
C LYS A 103 -5.10 18.85 -7.73
N TRP A 104 -6.24 18.79 -7.07
CA TRP A 104 -6.32 18.66 -5.61
C TRP A 104 -5.94 17.26 -5.13
N ALA A 105 -6.25 16.22 -5.89
CA ALA A 105 -5.80 14.86 -5.59
C ALA A 105 -4.26 14.75 -5.62
N VAL A 106 -3.60 15.36 -6.60
CA VAL A 106 -2.12 15.40 -6.67
C VAL A 106 -1.54 16.20 -5.50
N VAL A 107 -2.12 17.34 -5.14
CA VAL A 107 -1.69 18.12 -3.96
C VAL A 107 -1.81 17.27 -2.70
N GLY A 108 -2.93 16.57 -2.51
CA GLY A 108 -3.12 15.64 -1.40
C GLY A 108 -2.07 14.53 -1.38
N ALA A 109 -1.70 13.99 -2.53
CA ALA A 109 -0.64 12.98 -2.63
C ALA A 109 0.73 13.53 -2.21
N VAL A 110 1.08 14.75 -2.63
CA VAL A 110 2.35 15.38 -2.27
C VAL A 110 2.40 15.69 -0.77
N VAL A 111 1.35 16.28 -0.22
CA VAL A 111 1.24 16.57 1.22
C VAL A 111 1.29 15.27 2.02
N GLY A 112 0.53 14.25 1.59
CA GLY A 112 0.55 12.92 2.17
C GLY A 112 1.94 12.27 2.13
N ALA A 113 2.66 12.40 1.02
CA ALA A 113 4.02 11.88 0.88
C ALA A 113 4.98 12.53 1.87
N ILE A 114 4.94 13.86 2.03
CA ILE A 114 5.81 14.59 2.95
C ILE A 114 5.54 14.16 4.40
N ILE A 115 4.26 14.11 4.78
CA ILE A 115 3.84 13.66 6.11
C ILE A 115 4.25 12.19 6.32
N GLY A 116 4.08 11.35 5.31
CA GLY A 116 4.46 9.94 5.29
C GLY A 116 5.96 9.69 5.41
N ALA A 117 6.79 10.55 4.82
CA ALA A 117 8.23 10.50 5.01
C ALA A 117 8.61 10.75 6.47
N GLY A 118 8.02 11.80 7.08
CA GLY A 118 8.25 12.16 8.48
C GLY A 118 7.83 11.05 9.44
N PHE A 119 6.60 10.55 9.29
CA PHE A 119 6.10 9.44 10.09
C PHE A 119 6.85 8.13 9.82
N GLY A 120 7.20 7.82 8.58
CA GLY A 120 7.97 6.62 8.23
C GLY A 120 9.37 6.63 8.86
N PHE A 121 10.04 7.79 8.86
CA PHE A 121 11.34 7.97 9.50
C PHE A 121 11.25 7.87 11.04
N TRP A 122 10.21 8.44 11.64
CA TRP A 122 9.99 8.38 13.08
C TRP A 122 9.54 6.99 13.56
N ALA A 123 8.62 6.37 12.83
CA ALA A 123 8.12 5.02 13.09
C ALA A 123 9.20 3.95 12.90
N ALA A 124 10.18 4.16 12.02
CA ALA A 124 11.36 3.29 11.92
C ALA A 124 12.18 3.25 13.22
N ARG A 125 11.98 4.22 14.13
CA ARG A 125 12.67 4.31 15.43
C ARG A 125 11.84 3.74 16.60
N GLN A 126 10.53 3.53 16.42
CA GLN A 126 9.64 2.95 17.44
C GLN A 126 9.29 1.49 17.16
N SER A 127 9.16 0.67 18.21
CA SER A 127 8.94 -0.77 18.13
C SER A 127 7.45 -1.17 18.11
N GLY A 128 7.11 -2.11 17.22
CA GLY A 128 5.89 -2.91 17.27
C GLY A 128 4.79 -2.47 16.30
N ILE A 129 3.77 -1.78 16.82
CA ILE A 129 2.46 -1.56 16.16
C ILE A 129 2.58 -0.77 14.86
N TRP A 130 3.38 0.30 14.85
CA TRP A 130 3.57 1.13 13.66
C TRP A 130 4.21 0.36 12.51
N GLN A 131 5.14 -0.54 12.83
CA GLN A 131 5.78 -1.39 11.82
C GLN A 131 4.79 -2.41 11.23
N SER A 132 3.94 -3.01 12.08
CA SER A 132 2.84 -3.87 11.60
C SER A 132 1.85 -3.11 10.72
N ALA A 133 1.48 -1.87 11.08
CA ALA A 133 0.58 -1.05 10.29
C ALA A 133 1.16 -0.72 8.91
N ILE A 134 2.43 -0.30 8.86
CA ILE A 134 3.14 0.01 7.60
C ILE A 134 3.20 -1.24 6.71
N ALA A 135 3.53 -2.40 7.28
CA ALA A 135 3.59 -3.65 6.52
C ALA A 135 2.21 -4.11 6.02
N LEU A 136 1.14 -3.92 6.80
CA LEU A 136 -0.23 -4.20 6.37
C LEU A 136 -0.64 -3.28 5.21
N CYS A 137 -0.45 -1.96 5.34
CA CYS A 137 -0.76 -1.01 4.28
C CYS A 137 0.05 -1.30 3.01
N GLY A 138 1.34 -1.59 3.14
CA GLY A 138 2.20 -1.96 2.02
C GLY A 138 1.77 -3.28 1.35
N GLY A 139 1.36 -4.28 2.13
CA GLY A 139 0.79 -5.53 1.62
C GLY A 139 -0.53 -5.30 0.87
N LEU A 140 -1.40 -4.43 1.37
CA LEU A 140 -2.63 -4.02 0.68
C LEU A 140 -2.33 -3.27 -0.63
N CYS A 141 -1.29 -2.44 -0.65
CA CYS A 141 -0.85 -1.78 -1.89
C CYS A 141 -0.33 -2.79 -2.91
N ALA A 142 0.51 -3.75 -2.48
CA ALA A 142 0.99 -4.84 -3.34
C ALA A 142 -0.17 -5.67 -3.90
N TYR A 143 -1.18 -5.95 -3.07
CA TYR A 143 -2.40 -6.63 -3.51
C TYR A 143 -3.19 -5.79 -4.53
N GLY A 144 -3.33 -4.48 -4.30
CA GLY A 144 -3.97 -3.57 -5.24
C GLY A 144 -3.29 -3.57 -6.62
N VAL A 145 -1.95 -3.61 -6.66
CA VAL A 145 -1.19 -3.74 -7.91
C VAL A 145 -1.45 -5.10 -8.55
N ALA A 146 -1.34 -6.19 -7.79
CA ALA A 146 -1.55 -7.54 -8.30
C ALA A 146 -2.94 -7.68 -8.93
N PHE A 147 -3.97 -7.14 -8.27
CA PHE A 147 -5.34 -7.11 -8.77
C PHE A 147 -5.46 -6.23 -10.03
N GLY A 148 -4.94 -4.99 -9.98
CA GLY A 148 -5.00 -4.06 -11.10
C GLY A 148 -4.27 -4.54 -12.35
N VAL A 149 -3.13 -5.20 -12.20
CA VAL A 149 -2.37 -5.82 -13.31
C VAL A 149 -3.03 -7.12 -13.76
N GLY A 150 -3.56 -7.90 -12.82
CA GLY A 150 -4.17 -9.21 -13.09
C GLY A 150 -5.43 -9.13 -13.94
N THR A 151 -6.22 -8.05 -13.81
CA THR A 151 -7.40 -7.83 -14.66
C THR A 151 -7.06 -7.57 -16.13
N TRP A 152 -5.81 -7.16 -16.45
CA TRP A 152 -5.36 -6.90 -17.81
C TRP A 152 -4.86 -8.15 -18.54
N VAL A 153 -4.53 -9.22 -17.80
CA VAL A 153 -4.11 -10.52 -18.36
C VAL A 153 -5.16 -11.10 -19.32
N PRO A 154 -6.45 -11.26 -18.95
CA PRO A 154 -7.46 -11.78 -19.87
C PRO A 154 -7.68 -10.87 -21.09
N ALA A 155 -7.52 -9.55 -20.94
CA ALA A 155 -7.60 -8.62 -22.06
C ALA A 155 -6.44 -8.83 -23.05
N ALA A 156 -5.21 -9.01 -22.56
CA ALA A 156 -4.04 -9.28 -23.39
C ALA A 156 -4.16 -10.62 -24.15
N ILE A 157 -4.69 -11.67 -23.50
CA ILE A 157 -4.95 -12.97 -24.11
C ILE A 157 -5.97 -12.84 -25.25
N LYS A 158 -7.05 -12.08 -25.04
CA LYS A 158 -8.08 -11.86 -26.08
C LYS A 158 -7.54 -11.16 -27.32
N VAL A 159 -6.56 -10.28 -27.18
CA VAL A 159 -5.91 -9.56 -28.29
C VAL A 159 -4.79 -10.40 -28.93
N GLY A 160 -4.54 -11.62 -28.44
CA GLY A 160 -3.51 -12.53 -28.96
C GLY A 160 -2.08 -12.10 -28.63
N ARG A 161 -1.88 -11.17 -27.68
CA ARG A 161 -0.55 -10.69 -27.26
C ARG A 161 -0.03 -11.50 -26.07
N TRP A 162 0.39 -12.73 -26.34
CA TRP A 162 0.86 -13.68 -25.33
C TRP A 162 2.06 -13.17 -24.54
N ASP A 163 2.97 -12.42 -25.17
CA ASP A 163 4.15 -11.83 -24.49
C ASP A 163 3.74 -10.91 -23.34
N ILE A 164 2.73 -10.05 -23.59
CA ILE A 164 2.21 -9.12 -22.60
C ILE A 164 1.45 -9.88 -21.51
N ALA A 165 0.65 -10.89 -21.89
CA ALA A 165 -0.06 -11.71 -20.92
C ALA A 165 0.90 -12.43 -19.96
N LEU A 166 2.03 -12.95 -20.45
CA LEU A 166 3.06 -13.58 -19.63
C LEU A 166 3.75 -12.57 -18.70
N VAL A 167 4.14 -11.41 -19.22
CA VAL A 167 4.77 -10.36 -18.40
C VAL A 167 3.83 -9.88 -17.29
N LEU A 168 2.57 -9.62 -17.61
CA LEU A 168 1.55 -9.22 -16.63
C LEU A 168 1.29 -10.34 -15.61
N GLY A 169 1.19 -11.60 -16.05
CA GLY A 169 1.00 -12.75 -15.18
C GLY A 169 2.15 -12.95 -14.19
N LEU A 170 3.40 -12.84 -14.67
CA LEU A 170 4.60 -12.88 -13.82
C LEU A 170 4.62 -11.72 -12.83
N LEU A 171 4.26 -10.51 -13.28
CA LEU A 171 4.20 -9.33 -12.43
C LEU A 171 3.13 -9.49 -11.33
N THR A 172 1.93 -9.98 -11.66
CA THR A 172 0.88 -10.31 -10.69
C THR A 172 1.37 -11.34 -9.68
N GLY A 173 2.03 -12.42 -10.13
CA GLY A 173 2.60 -13.44 -9.26
C GLY A 173 3.65 -12.87 -8.29
N LEU A 174 4.53 -12.00 -8.78
CA LEU A 174 5.55 -11.32 -7.97
C LEU A 174 4.91 -10.44 -6.89
N TYR A 175 3.89 -9.65 -7.23
CA TYR A 175 3.20 -8.79 -6.27
C TYR A 175 2.39 -9.58 -5.24
N LEU A 176 1.74 -10.70 -5.62
CA LEU A 176 1.10 -11.61 -4.67
C LEU A 176 2.12 -12.22 -3.69
N TRP A 177 3.32 -12.54 -4.19
CA TRP A 177 4.40 -13.02 -3.35
C TRP A 177 4.87 -11.94 -2.35
N PHE A 178 4.98 -10.69 -2.78
CA PHE A 178 5.24 -9.55 -1.89
C PHE A 178 4.14 -9.36 -0.84
N THR A 179 2.87 -9.44 -1.23
CA THR A 179 1.72 -9.37 -0.30
C THR A 179 1.83 -10.44 0.78
N ARG A 180 2.06 -11.71 0.39
CA ARG A 180 2.20 -12.82 1.34
C ARG A 180 3.35 -12.59 2.31
N ARG A 181 4.48 -12.09 1.82
CA ARG A 181 5.65 -11.79 2.67
C ARG A 181 5.40 -10.64 3.64
N ALA A 182 4.79 -9.55 3.17
CA ALA A 182 4.44 -8.40 4.00
C ALA A 182 3.49 -8.82 5.14
N LEU A 183 2.45 -9.61 4.83
CA LEU A 183 1.52 -10.14 5.83
C LEU A 183 2.22 -11.05 6.86
N GLY A 184 3.07 -11.96 6.38
CA GLY A 184 3.83 -12.85 7.26
C GLY A 184 4.85 -12.12 8.14
N TRP A 185 5.32 -10.95 7.72
CA TRP A 185 6.16 -10.09 8.56
C TRP A 185 5.33 -9.30 9.57
N ALA A 186 4.21 -8.70 9.14
CA ALA A 186 3.28 -8.02 10.03
C ALA A 186 2.78 -8.92 11.17
N TYR A 187 2.47 -10.18 10.85
CA TYR A 187 2.05 -11.19 11.83
C TYR A 187 3.15 -11.52 12.85
N ARG A 188 4.40 -11.69 12.39
CA ARG A 188 5.53 -11.96 13.29
C ARG A 188 5.82 -10.78 14.22
N GLN A 189 5.75 -9.57 13.68
CA GLN A 189 5.96 -8.34 14.45
C GLN A 189 4.85 -8.06 15.47
N PHE A 190 3.66 -8.61 15.25
CA PHE A 190 2.54 -8.52 16.18
C PHE A 190 2.66 -9.51 17.36
N LEU A 191 3.35 -10.63 17.16
CA LEU A 191 3.57 -11.67 18.18
C LEU A 191 4.74 -11.37 19.13
N THR A 192 5.69 -10.53 18.71
CA THR A 192 6.86 -10.08 19.49
C THR A 192 6.57 -8.79 20.24
#